data_AF-A0A7U7L6S9-F1
#
_entry.id   AF-A0A7U7L6S9-F1
#
_cell.length_a   1.000
_cell.length_b   1.000
_cell.length_c   1.000
_cell.angle_alpha   90.00
_cell.angle_beta   90.00
_cell.angle_gamma   90.00
#
_symmetry.space_group_name_H-M   'P 1'
#
loop_
_entity.id
_entity.type
_entity.pdbx_description
1 polymer ?
#
loop_
_entity_poly.entity_id
_entity_poly.type
_entity_poly.pdbx_seq_one_letter_code
_entity_poly.pdbx_strand_id
1 'polypeptide(L)'
;MDTQKEIYDKVKKHLYALYKVSADDKEMPDICNLLNFRAISLTLLHTAINHYRLNNGVYPAMSGREVITHMLYEETGNIFTDLNQVSLPLALKIMSPRLGCFAHNTDYKFQNSIRATGELFEKHKRENHQYAEGLPVLRELKWDDLPNDLFGLTPES
;
A
#
# COMPACT_ATOMS: atom_id res chain seq x y z
N MET A 1 11.28 6.32 -15.20
CA MET A 1 10.09 5.82 -14.47
C MET A 1 10.60 4.74 -13.55
N ASP A 2 10.38 4.88 -12.24
CA ASP A 2 10.88 3.93 -11.26
C ASP A 2 10.21 2.56 -11.44
N THR A 3 10.97 1.50 -11.19
CA THR A 3 10.46 0.12 -11.12
C THR A 3 9.60 -0.09 -9.88
N GLN A 4 8.70 -1.08 -9.87
CA GLN A 4 7.87 -1.35 -8.69
C GLN A 4 8.72 -1.73 -7.47
N LYS A 5 9.89 -2.36 -7.68
CA LYS A 5 10.86 -2.59 -6.60
C LYS A 5 11.43 -1.31 -6.00
N GLU A 6 11.78 -0.33 -6.81
CA GLU A 6 12.28 0.97 -6.33
C GLU A 6 11.19 1.74 -5.58
N ILE A 7 9.95 1.72 -6.10
CA ILE A 7 8.78 2.26 -5.40
C ILE A 7 8.59 1.58 -4.05
N TYR A 8 8.64 0.24 -4.01
CA TYR A 8 8.56 -0.53 -2.78
C TYR A 8 9.62 -0.13 -1.76
N ASP A 9 10.87 0.06 -2.19
CA ASP A 9 11.95 0.47 -1.28
C ASP A 9 11.74 1.89 -0.74
N LYS A 10 11.25 2.82 -1.58
CA LYS A 10 10.89 4.18 -1.14
C LYS A 10 9.76 4.15 -0.12
N VAL A 11 8.68 3.44 -0.41
CA VAL A 11 7.53 3.29 0.50
C VAL A 11 7.94 2.61 1.79
N LYS A 12 8.71 1.52 1.72
CA LYS A 12 9.23 0.82 2.89
C LYS A 12 10.06 1.75 3.77
N LYS A 13 11.05 2.45 3.18
CA LYS A 13 11.89 3.40 3.91
C LYS A 13 11.06 4.49 4.58
N HIS A 14 10.05 5.02 3.88
CA HIS A 14 9.13 6.02 4.41
C HIS A 14 8.35 5.50 5.63
N LEU A 15 7.78 4.30 5.54
CA LEU A 15 7.06 3.68 6.65
C LEU A 15 7.99 3.44 7.85
N TYR A 16 9.19 2.92 7.64
CA TYR A 16 10.15 2.71 8.73
C TYR A 16 10.49 4.03 9.44
N ALA A 17 10.71 5.11 8.71
CA ALA A 17 10.90 6.44 9.28
C ALA A 17 9.66 6.94 10.05
N LEU A 18 8.48 6.77 9.47
CA LEU A 18 7.19 7.19 10.06
C LEU A 18 6.92 6.52 11.41
N TYR A 19 7.26 5.24 11.54
CA TYR A 19 7.08 4.46 12.77
C TYR A 19 8.32 4.44 13.65
N LYS A 20 9.41 5.13 13.28
CA LYS A 20 10.69 5.17 13.99
C LYS A 20 11.30 3.78 14.23
N VAL A 21 11.16 2.90 13.24
CA VAL A 21 11.67 1.52 13.27
C VAL A 21 12.97 1.46 12.48
N SER A 22 14.01 0.85 13.05
CA SER A 22 15.27 0.62 12.33
C SER A 22 15.14 -0.60 11.40
N ALA A 23 15.73 -0.53 10.21
CA ALA A 23 15.74 -1.65 9.26
C ALA A 23 16.54 -2.85 9.78
N ASP A 24 17.47 -2.61 10.70
CA ASP A 24 18.33 -3.63 11.31
C ASP A 24 17.81 -4.10 12.68
N ASP A 25 16.61 -3.67 13.07
CA ASP A 25 16.01 -4.03 14.34
C ASP A 25 15.55 -5.49 14.35
N LYS A 26 16.46 -6.37 14.77
CA LYS A 26 16.21 -7.81 14.91
C LYS A 26 15.31 -8.14 16.10
N GLU A 27 15.05 -7.18 16.99
CA GLU A 27 14.26 -7.38 18.20
C GLU A 27 12.76 -7.22 17.94
N MET A 28 12.36 -6.66 16.80
CA MET A 28 10.96 -6.43 16.45
C MET A 28 10.57 -7.01 15.06
N PRO A 29 10.76 -8.32 14.82
CA PRO A 29 10.49 -8.93 13.52
C PRO A 29 9.03 -8.77 13.07
N ASP A 30 8.08 -8.82 14.00
CA ASP A 30 6.65 -8.69 13.71
C ASP A 30 6.29 -7.29 13.19
N ILE A 31 6.88 -6.23 13.77
CA ILE A 31 6.70 -4.86 13.28
C ILE A 31 7.27 -4.72 11.88
N CYS A 32 8.50 -5.19 11.67
CA CYS A 32 9.13 -5.17 10.36
C CYS A 32 8.27 -5.88 9.32
N ASN A 33 7.68 -7.03 9.65
CA ASN A 33 6.77 -7.77 8.78
C ASN A 33 5.51 -6.96 8.47
N LEU A 34 4.85 -6.40 9.48
CA LEU A 34 3.68 -5.52 9.31
C LEU A 34 3.96 -4.32 8.41
N LEU A 35 5.11 -3.67 8.58
CA LEU A 35 5.51 -2.55 7.73
C LEU A 35 5.80 -2.99 6.29
N ASN A 36 6.43 -4.16 6.10
CA ASN A 36 6.64 -4.73 4.76
C ASN A 36 5.31 -5.08 4.07
N PHE A 37 4.32 -5.62 4.78
CA PHE A 37 2.97 -5.84 4.24
C PHE A 37 2.32 -4.54 3.80
N ARG A 38 2.35 -3.51 4.65
CA ARG A 38 1.83 -2.18 4.31
C ARG A 38 2.55 -1.62 3.08
N ALA A 39 3.87 -1.76 3.00
CA ALA A 39 4.65 -1.31 1.84
C ALA A 39 4.26 -2.02 0.55
N ILE A 40 4.01 -3.33 0.59
CA ILE A 40 3.51 -4.09 -0.58
C ILE A 40 2.15 -3.56 -1.02
N SER A 41 1.17 -3.45 -0.12
CA SER A 41 -0.17 -2.97 -0.46
C SER A 41 -0.15 -1.57 -1.08
N LEU A 42 0.67 -0.67 -0.55
CA LEU A 42 0.84 0.68 -1.06
C LEU A 42 1.56 0.73 -2.42
N THR A 43 2.54 -0.16 -2.65
CA THR A 43 3.22 -0.28 -3.94
C THR A 43 2.25 -0.79 -5.02
N LEU A 44 1.38 -1.75 -4.67
CA LEU A 44 0.32 -2.22 -5.56
C LEU A 44 -0.71 -1.13 -5.83
N LEU A 45 -1.07 -0.32 -4.83
CA LEU A 45 -1.94 0.84 -5.01
C LEU A 45 -1.32 1.85 -6.01
N HIS A 46 -0.05 2.20 -5.83
CA HIS A 46 0.68 3.07 -6.77
C HIS A 46 0.66 2.50 -8.20
N THR A 47 0.86 1.19 -8.34
CA THR A 47 0.80 0.49 -9.63
C THR A 47 -0.60 0.58 -10.24
N ALA A 48 -1.65 0.36 -9.45
CA ALA A 48 -3.03 0.46 -9.89
C ALA A 48 -3.38 1.87 -10.36
N ILE A 49 -2.96 2.91 -9.63
CA ILE A 49 -3.16 4.32 -10.00
C ILE A 49 -2.54 4.61 -11.37
N ASN A 50 -1.27 4.23 -11.58
CA ASN A 50 -0.58 4.51 -12.83
C ASN A 50 -1.17 3.72 -14.00
N HIS A 51 -1.54 2.46 -13.78
CA HIS A 51 -2.22 1.66 -14.80
C HIS A 51 -3.59 2.25 -15.15
N TYR A 52 -4.34 2.74 -14.17
CA TYR A 52 -5.63 3.41 -14.40
C TYR A 52 -5.46 4.64 -15.30
N ARG A 53 -4.44 5.47 -15.04
CA ARG A 53 -4.11 6.65 -15.86
C ARG A 53 -3.74 6.28 -17.30
N LEU A 54 -2.95 5.23 -17.48
CA LEU A 54 -2.50 4.80 -18.81
C LEU A 54 -3.65 4.25 -19.67
N ASN A 55 -4.55 3.47 -19.05
CA ASN A 55 -5.62 2.80 -19.79
C ASN A 55 -6.82 3.69 -20.07
N ASN A 56 -7.01 4.73 -19.27
CA ASN A 56 -8.10 5.66 -19.47
C ASN A 56 -7.53 6.98 -20.00
N GLY A 57 -7.46 7.11 -21.33
CA GLY A 57 -6.78 8.20 -22.05
C GLY A 57 -7.32 9.62 -21.81
N VAL A 58 -8.40 9.78 -21.04
CA VAL A 58 -8.96 11.08 -20.61
C VAL A 58 -8.29 11.59 -19.31
N TYR A 59 -7.56 10.74 -18.60
CA TYR A 59 -7.16 10.98 -17.20
C TYR A 59 -5.66 11.12 -16.87
N PRO A 60 -4.72 11.39 -17.81
CA PRO A 60 -3.32 11.60 -17.42
C PRO A 60 -3.13 12.83 -16.50
N ALA A 61 -4.08 13.78 -16.52
CA ALA A 61 -4.06 14.99 -15.69
C ALA A 61 -4.71 14.82 -14.30
N MET A 62 -5.33 13.67 -13.99
CA MET A 62 -5.96 13.47 -12.67
C MET A 62 -4.92 13.28 -11.58
N SER A 63 -5.14 14.00 -10.47
CA SER A 63 -4.45 13.78 -9.21
C SER A 63 -4.65 12.33 -8.74
N GLY A 64 -3.72 11.81 -7.95
CA GLY A 64 -3.89 10.45 -7.43
C GLY A 64 -5.10 10.32 -6.52
N ARG A 65 -5.46 11.41 -5.82
CA ARG A 65 -6.70 11.53 -5.06
C ARG A 65 -7.93 11.25 -5.94
N GLU A 66 -8.05 11.91 -7.09
CA GLU A 66 -9.17 11.69 -8.02
C GLU A 66 -9.19 10.27 -8.57
N VAL A 67 -8.02 9.74 -8.97
CA VAL A 67 -7.91 8.37 -9.47
C VAL A 67 -8.36 7.35 -8.41
N ILE A 68 -7.93 7.51 -7.16
CA ILE A 68 -8.33 6.60 -6.07
C ILE A 68 -9.83 6.71 -5.80
N THR A 69 -10.39 7.92 -5.75
CA THR A 69 -11.84 8.12 -5.59
C THR A 69 -12.63 7.44 -6.70
N HIS A 70 -12.18 7.56 -7.95
CA HIS A 70 -12.79 6.87 -9.09
C HIS A 70 -12.72 5.35 -8.97
N MET A 71 -11.55 4.81 -8.61
CA MET A 71 -11.42 3.37 -8.38
C MET A 71 -12.33 2.89 -7.25
N LEU A 72 -12.44 3.63 -6.14
CA LEU A 72 -13.36 3.29 -5.04
C LEU A 72 -14.82 3.33 -5.47
N TYR A 73 -15.21 4.26 -6.32
CA TYR A 73 -16.54 4.27 -6.93
C TYR A 73 -16.78 3.02 -7.79
N GLU A 74 -15.82 2.64 -8.65
CA GLU A 74 -15.93 1.42 -9.46
C GLU A 74 -16.08 0.14 -8.61
N GLU A 75 -15.38 0.05 -7.49
CA GLU A 75 -15.45 -1.13 -6.61
C GLU A 75 -16.72 -1.20 -5.75
N THR A 76 -17.33 -0.06 -5.43
CA THR A 76 -18.42 0.00 -4.43
C THR A 76 -19.75 0.51 -4.95
N GLY A 77 -19.77 1.18 -6.10
CA GLY A 77 -20.91 1.95 -6.60
C GLY A 77 -21.22 3.23 -5.81
N ASN A 78 -20.45 3.55 -4.77
CA ASN A 78 -20.68 4.71 -3.91
C ASN A 78 -19.85 5.92 -4.36
N ILE A 79 -20.50 7.08 -4.44
CA ILE A 79 -19.84 8.33 -4.78
C ILE A 79 -19.18 8.88 -3.52
N PHE A 80 -17.84 8.97 -3.54
CA PHE A 80 -17.06 9.65 -2.51
C PHE A 80 -16.68 11.03 -3.01
N THR A 81 -17.08 12.08 -2.31
CA THR A 81 -16.74 13.47 -2.68
C THR A 81 -15.39 13.90 -2.11
N ASP A 82 -14.88 13.19 -1.11
CA ASP A 82 -13.56 13.39 -0.51
C ASP A 82 -12.97 12.02 -0.13
N LEU A 83 -11.69 11.82 -0.45
CA LEU A 83 -10.94 10.62 -0.07
C LEU A 83 -10.88 10.42 1.45
N ASN A 84 -10.96 11.50 2.23
CA ASN A 84 -10.99 11.45 3.69
C ASN A 84 -12.26 10.83 4.29
N GLN A 85 -13.31 10.60 3.48
CA GLN A 85 -14.52 9.88 3.91
C GLN A 85 -14.27 8.38 4.12
N VAL A 86 -13.18 7.85 3.57
CA VAL A 86 -12.80 6.44 3.68
C VAL A 86 -11.41 6.36 4.28
N SER A 87 -11.22 5.60 5.36
CA SER A 87 -9.87 5.41 5.91
C SER A 87 -9.00 4.65 4.89
N LEU A 88 -7.70 4.95 4.86
CA LEU A 88 -6.76 4.29 3.96
C LEU A 88 -6.81 2.75 4.09
N PRO A 89 -6.85 2.15 5.30
CA PRO A 89 -6.97 0.69 5.43
C PRO A 89 -8.28 0.15 4.86
N LEU A 90 -9.40 0.86 5.03
CA LEU A 90 -10.67 0.46 4.45
C LEU A 90 -10.62 0.55 2.91
N ALA A 91 -10.04 1.61 2.36
CA ALA A 91 -9.87 1.77 0.92
C ALA A 91 -9.00 0.67 0.32
N LEU A 92 -7.86 0.34 0.95
CA LEU A 92 -7.00 -0.77 0.54
C LEU A 92 -7.73 -2.13 0.61
N LYS A 93 -8.59 -2.32 1.62
CA LYS A 93 -9.40 -3.53 1.76
C LYS A 93 -10.45 -3.64 0.66
N ILE A 94 -11.17 -2.55 0.36
CA ILE A 94 -12.14 -2.47 -0.73
C ILE A 94 -11.45 -2.79 -2.06
N MET A 95 -10.31 -2.15 -2.33
CA MET A 95 -9.56 -2.34 -3.58
C MET A 95 -8.75 -3.64 -3.63
N SER A 96 -8.72 -4.45 -2.57
CA SER A 96 -7.87 -5.64 -2.48
C SER A 96 -7.99 -6.59 -3.68
N PRO A 97 -9.18 -6.86 -4.25
CA PRO A 97 -9.30 -7.69 -5.45
C PRO A 97 -8.52 -7.10 -6.64
N ARG A 98 -8.71 -5.81 -6.92
CA ARG A 98 -8.00 -5.07 -7.97
C ARG A 98 -6.49 -5.07 -7.75
N LEU A 99 -6.04 -4.83 -6.51
CA LEU A 99 -4.61 -4.86 -6.18
C LEU A 99 -4.00 -6.25 -6.39
N GLY A 100 -4.77 -7.31 -6.11
CA GLY A 100 -4.38 -8.69 -6.38
C GLY A 100 -4.09 -8.98 -7.85
N CYS A 101 -4.85 -8.39 -8.77
CA CYS A 101 -4.60 -8.52 -10.22
C CYS A 101 -3.23 -7.97 -10.64
N PHE A 102 -2.71 -6.95 -9.94
CA PHE A 102 -1.40 -6.38 -10.25
C PHE A 102 -0.24 -7.17 -9.64
N ALA A 103 -0.46 -7.92 -8.57
CA ALA A 103 0.60 -8.65 -7.87
C ALA A 103 1.40 -9.57 -8.81
N HIS A 104 0.74 -10.21 -9.77
CA HIS A 104 1.35 -11.12 -10.75
C HIS A 104 1.96 -10.42 -11.98
N ASN A 105 1.66 -9.13 -12.19
CA ASN A 105 2.09 -8.35 -13.35
C ASN A 105 3.14 -7.28 -12.99
N THR A 106 3.77 -7.41 -11.82
CA THR A 106 4.86 -6.53 -11.37
C THR A 106 6.24 -7.07 -11.73
N ASP A 107 7.29 -6.25 -11.60
CA ASP A 107 8.65 -6.70 -11.86
C ASP A 107 9.09 -7.86 -10.93
N TYR A 108 9.96 -8.73 -11.45
CA TYR A 108 10.40 -9.95 -10.75
C TYR A 108 11.01 -9.68 -9.36
N LYS A 109 11.72 -8.56 -9.18
CA LYS A 109 12.35 -8.24 -7.89
C LYS A 109 11.29 -7.87 -6.85
N PHE A 110 10.25 -7.15 -7.25
CA PHE A 110 9.11 -6.87 -6.38
C PHE A 110 8.29 -8.13 -6.09
N GLN A 111 8.05 -8.99 -7.09
CA GLN A 111 7.38 -10.28 -6.87
C GLN A 111 8.10 -11.15 -5.84
N ASN A 112 9.43 -11.19 -5.84
CA ASN A 112 10.20 -11.88 -4.82
C ASN A 112 9.96 -11.31 -3.41
N SER A 113 9.79 -9.99 -3.30
CA SER A 113 9.47 -9.32 -2.03
C SER A 113 8.05 -9.68 -1.56
N ILE A 114 7.08 -9.74 -2.48
CA ILE A 114 5.71 -10.22 -2.20
C ILE A 114 5.75 -11.66 -1.68
N ARG A 115 6.44 -12.56 -2.38
CA ARG A 115 6.51 -13.98 -1.99
C ARG A 115 7.15 -14.16 -0.60
N ALA A 116 8.32 -13.56 -0.38
CA ALA A 116 9.03 -13.65 0.90
C ALA A 116 8.17 -13.12 2.06
N THR A 117 7.48 -12.01 1.86
CA THR A 117 6.60 -11.44 2.90
C THR A 117 5.33 -12.27 3.05
N GLY A 118 4.75 -12.81 1.97
CA GLY A 118 3.57 -13.68 2.02
C GLY A 118 3.83 -15.00 2.77
N GLU A 119 4.99 -15.62 2.57
CA GLU A 119 5.40 -16.80 3.36
C GLU A 119 5.49 -16.48 4.85
N LEU A 120 6.00 -15.29 5.19
CA LEU A 120 6.02 -14.81 6.57
C LEU A 120 4.60 -14.55 7.11
N PHE A 121 3.67 -14.03 6.30
CA PHE A 121 2.28 -13.81 6.71
C PHE A 121 1.60 -15.12 7.10
N GLU A 122 1.70 -16.10 6.22
CA GLU A 122 1.08 -17.41 6.43
C GLU A 122 1.73 -18.15 7.59
N LYS A 123 3.04 -17.98 7.79
CA LYS A 123 3.72 -18.45 9.00
C LYS A 123 3.12 -17.80 10.25
N HIS A 124 3.03 -16.46 10.30
CA HIS A 124 2.43 -15.75 11.44
C HIS A 124 0.98 -16.16 11.66
N LYS A 125 0.16 -16.28 10.61
CA LYS A 125 -1.26 -16.68 10.73
C LYS A 125 -1.43 -18.09 11.30
N ARG A 126 -0.55 -19.03 10.93
CA ARG A 126 -0.55 -20.40 11.47
C ARG A 126 -0.07 -20.44 12.92
N GLU A 127 0.96 -19.66 13.26
CA GLU A 127 1.56 -19.62 14.60
C GLU A 127 0.74 -18.76 15.59
N ASN A 128 -0.03 -17.78 15.10
CA ASN A 128 -0.71 -16.75 15.92
C ASN A 128 -2.15 -17.06 16.35
N HIS A 129 -2.61 -18.31 16.36
CA HIS A 129 -3.88 -18.63 17.06
C HIS A 129 -3.81 -18.35 18.59
N GLN A 130 -2.63 -18.02 19.13
CA GLN A 130 -2.43 -17.63 20.53
C GLN A 130 -1.78 -16.24 20.74
N TYR A 131 -1.43 -15.49 19.69
CA TYR A 131 -0.56 -14.29 19.78
C TYR A 131 -1.23 -12.96 19.38
N ALA A 132 -2.53 -12.95 19.06
CA ALA A 132 -3.23 -11.71 18.70
C ALA A 132 -3.18 -10.63 19.81
N GLU A 133 -2.91 -11.02 21.07
CA GLU A 133 -2.76 -10.12 22.21
C GLU A 133 -1.36 -9.46 22.33
N GLY A 134 -0.35 -9.96 21.60
CA GLY A 134 1.05 -9.51 21.70
C GLY A 134 1.56 -8.67 20.54
N LEU A 135 0.76 -8.50 19.47
CA LEU A 135 1.19 -7.69 18.33
C LEU A 135 1.24 -6.21 18.73
N PRO A 136 2.39 -5.54 18.55
CA PRO A 136 2.50 -4.11 18.84
C PRO A 136 1.49 -3.33 18.00
N VAL A 137 0.67 -2.54 18.69
CA VAL A 137 -0.37 -1.72 18.07
C VAL A 137 0.29 -0.55 17.35
N LEU A 138 0.61 -0.75 16.07
CA LEU A 138 1.02 0.33 15.19
C LEU A 138 -0.17 1.26 14.95
N ARG A 139 0.04 2.57 15.07
CA ARG A 139 -0.98 3.55 14.67
C ARG A 139 -1.51 3.25 13.28
N GLU A 140 -2.78 3.56 13.07
CA GLU A 140 -3.40 3.44 11.75
C GLU A 140 -2.76 4.43 10.78
N LEU A 141 -2.52 3.98 9.54
CA LEU A 141 -1.94 4.80 8.48
C LEU A 141 -3.04 5.66 7.85
N LYS A 142 -2.78 6.96 7.70
CA LYS A 142 -3.70 7.93 7.07
C LYS A 142 -3.26 8.26 5.64
N TRP A 143 -4.13 8.89 4.87
CA TRP A 143 -3.79 9.37 3.52
C TRP A 143 -2.62 10.35 3.52
N ASP A 144 -2.61 11.30 4.47
CA ASP A 144 -1.54 12.30 4.61
C ASP A 144 -0.21 11.71 5.08
N ASP A 145 -0.20 10.46 5.56
CA ASP A 145 1.04 9.75 5.88
C ASP A 145 1.72 9.20 4.61
N LEU A 146 1.09 9.25 3.43
CA LEU A 146 1.66 8.71 2.20
C LEU A 146 2.60 9.73 1.52
N PRO A 147 3.72 9.27 0.93
CA PRO A 147 4.66 10.13 0.23
C PRO A 147 4.00 10.78 -1.00
N ASN A 148 3.76 12.10 -0.94
CA ASN A 148 2.98 12.80 -1.96
C ASN A 148 3.64 12.79 -3.35
N ASP A 149 4.96 12.77 -3.41
CA ASP A 149 5.73 12.64 -4.65
C ASP A 149 5.44 11.33 -5.40
N LEU A 150 5.00 10.29 -4.69
CA LEU A 150 4.60 9.02 -5.28
C LEU A 150 3.10 8.97 -5.58
N PHE A 151 2.26 9.41 -4.64
CA PHE A 151 0.82 9.20 -4.73
C PHE A 151 0.04 10.40 -5.28
N GLY A 152 0.62 11.61 -5.34
CA GLY A 152 -0.03 12.82 -5.86
C GLY A 152 -1.39 13.10 -5.22
N LEU A 153 -1.46 13.00 -3.88
CA LEU A 153 -2.69 13.15 -3.08
C LEU A 153 -3.01 14.59 -2.71
N THR A 154 -2.00 15.45 -2.67
CA THR A 154 -2.10 16.90 -2.46
C THR A 154 -1.71 17.65 -3.73
N PRO A 155 -2.35 18.79 -4.03
CA PRO A 155 -1.93 19.67 -5.12
C PRO A 155 -0.46 20.09 -4.92
N GLU A 156 0.33 20.08 -5.99
CA GLU A 156 1.66 20.69 -5.96
C GLU A 156 1.49 22.19 -5.70
N SER A 157 2.22 22.71 -4.70
CA SER A 157 2.19 24.14 -4.32
C SER A 157 3.05 24.97 -5.25
#